data_AF-L1NZ43-F1
#
_entry.id   AF-L1NZ43-F1
#
_cell.length_a   1.000
_cell.length_b   1.000
_cell.length_c   1.000
_cell.angle_alpha   90.00
_cell.angle_beta   90.00
_cell.angle_gamma   90.00
#
_symmetry.space_group_name_H-M   'P 1'
#
loop_
_entity.id
_entity.type
_entity.pdbx_description
1 polymer ?
#
loop_
_entity_poly.entity_id
_entity_poly.type
_entity_poly.pdbx_seq_one_letter_code
_entity_poly.pdbx_strand_id
1 'polypeptide(L)'
;MALVLIIILSIIFWFYKTNVKKRLRNSFTQKTLNRNTPNYIRKHWREKRIDAEHCDVMNENTTFDLQAVEDNRMKSDFEETMLLTETMLFSKLQLGEEKLKLSYIRCYDKTTTPVKVYQTTVADIDASVAQVKLNVQGYINVYYNPQDPKEVYIDTEFLQKDLTELMNV
;
A
#
# COMPACT_ATOMS: atom_id res chain seq x y z
N MET A 1 -54.33 -3.31 -18.36
CA MET A 1 -53.34 -3.16 -19.45
C MET A 1 -52.36 -2.03 -19.18
N ALA A 2 -52.78 -0.76 -19.09
CA ALA A 2 -51.88 0.39 -18.85
C ALA A 2 -51.11 0.33 -17.51
N LEU A 3 -51.77 -0.04 -16.41
CA LEU A 3 -51.12 -0.17 -15.09
C LEU A 3 -50.03 -1.25 -15.05
N VAL A 4 -50.24 -2.36 -15.77
CA VAL A 4 -49.27 -3.46 -15.85
C VAL A 4 -48.03 -3.02 -16.64
N LEU A 5 -48.22 -2.26 -17.72
CA LEU A 5 -47.13 -1.66 -18.49
C LEU A 5 -46.30 -0.67 -17.68
N ILE A 6 -46.93 0.17 -16.84
CA ILE A 6 -46.24 1.12 -15.97
C ILE A 6 -45.38 0.40 -14.93
N ILE A 7 -45.89 -0.69 -14.34
CA ILE A 7 -45.14 -1.50 -13.37
C ILE A 7 -43.92 -2.16 -14.05
N ILE A 8 -44.09 -2.74 -15.24
CA ILE A 8 -43.00 -3.36 -15.99
C ILE A 8 -41.93 -2.33 -16.35
N LEU A 9 -42.31 -1.15 -16.86
CA LEU A 9 -41.38 -0.07 -17.17
C LEU A 9 -40.64 0.44 -15.93
N SER A 10 -41.32 0.49 -14.77
CA SER A 10 -40.72 0.91 -13.50
C SER A 10 -39.66 -0.10 -13.02
N ILE A 11 -39.92 -1.41 -13.16
CA ILE A 11 -38.97 -2.47 -12.82
C ILE A 11 -37.74 -2.42 -13.75
N ILE A 12 -37.96 -2.28 -15.06
CA ILE A 12 -36.87 -2.17 -16.04
C ILE A 12 -36.00 -0.94 -15.76
N PHE A 13 -36.64 0.21 -15.50
CA PHE A 13 -35.93 1.45 -15.16
C PHE A 13 -35.12 1.31 -13.87
N TRP A 14 -35.69 0.67 -12.85
CA TRP A 14 -34.97 0.41 -11.59
C TRP A 14 -33.78 -0.53 -11.81
N PHE A 15 -33.95 -1.61 -12.58
CA PHE A 15 -32.87 -2.54 -12.91
C PHE A 15 -31.75 -1.86 -13.70
N TYR A 16 -32.10 -1.02 -14.68
CA TYR A 16 -31.14 -0.22 -15.45
C TYR A 16 -30.36 0.75 -14.56
N LYS A 17 -31.06 1.52 -13.71
CA LYS A 17 -30.44 2.47 -12.78
C LYS A 17 -29.48 1.78 -11.80
N THR A 18 -29.84 0.59 -11.33
CA THR A 18 -29.04 -0.17 -10.36
C THR A 18 -27.78 -0.77 -11.01
N ASN A 19 -27.90 -1.29 -12.23
CA ASN A 19 -26.77 -1.82 -12.99
C ASN A 19 -25.80 -0.73 -13.47
N VAL A 20 -26.30 0.43 -13.88
CA VAL A 20 -25.44 1.58 -14.24
C VAL A 20 -24.64 2.05 -13.03
N LYS A 21 -25.28 2.19 -11.85
CA LYS A 21 -24.58 2.52 -10.61
C LYS A 21 -23.52 1.49 -10.24
N LYS A 22 -23.82 0.19 -10.33
CA LYS A 22 -22.84 -0.89 -10.08
C LYS A 22 -21.66 -0.83 -11.06
N ARG A 23 -21.92 -0.63 -12.37
CA ARG A 23 -20.88 -0.52 -13.39
C ARG A 23 -19.99 0.70 -13.16
N LEU A 24 -20.57 1.85 -12.81
CA LEU A 24 -19.82 3.07 -12.48
C LEU A 24 -18.98 2.90 -11.20
N ARG A 25 -19.53 2.24 -10.16
CA ARG A 25 -18.79 1.93 -8.94
C ARG A 25 -17.62 1.00 -9.25
N ASN A 26 -17.84 -0.07 -10.02
CA ASN A 26 -16.78 -1.00 -10.40
C ASN A 26 -15.71 -0.34 -11.27
N SER A 27 -16.08 0.51 -12.23
CA SER A 27 -15.10 1.22 -13.06
C SER A 27 -14.32 2.26 -12.25
N PHE A 28 -14.96 2.93 -11.29
CA PHE A 28 -14.29 3.83 -10.35
C PHE A 28 -13.33 3.04 -9.47
N THR A 29 -13.79 1.96 -8.82
CA THR A 29 -12.95 1.07 -8.00
C THR A 29 -11.78 0.51 -8.79
N GLN A 30 -11.98 0.10 -10.04
CA GLN A 30 -10.92 -0.40 -10.91
C GLN A 30 -9.94 0.71 -11.33
N LYS A 31 -10.43 1.93 -11.58
CA LYS A 31 -9.60 3.09 -11.90
C LYS A 31 -8.79 3.56 -10.70
N THR A 32 -9.36 3.53 -9.49
CA THR A 32 -8.64 3.82 -8.24
C THR A 32 -7.65 2.71 -7.91
N LEU A 33 -8.01 1.43 -8.10
CA LEU A 33 -7.08 0.31 -7.95
C LEU A 33 -5.86 0.47 -8.88
N ASN A 34 -6.12 0.81 -10.14
CA ASN A 34 -5.07 0.98 -11.15
C ASN A 34 -4.15 2.18 -10.83
N ARG A 35 -4.73 3.29 -10.34
CA ARG A 35 -3.96 4.46 -9.88
C ARG A 35 -3.07 4.17 -8.67
N ASN A 36 -3.41 3.18 -7.86
CA ASN A 36 -2.65 2.82 -6.67
C ASN A 36 -1.69 1.63 -6.93
N THR A 37 -1.48 1.26 -8.19
CA THR A 37 -0.46 0.24 -8.54
C THR A 37 0.94 0.84 -8.52
N PRO A 38 1.97 0.08 -8.12
CA PRO A 38 3.37 0.55 -8.14
C PRO A 38 3.78 1.12 -9.50
N ASN A 39 3.37 0.48 -10.60
CA ASN A 39 3.67 0.94 -11.96
C ASN A 39 3.03 2.30 -12.29
N TYR A 40 1.80 2.55 -11.85
CA TYR A 40 1.19 3.86 -12.03
C TYR A 40 1.92 4.92 -11.21
N ILE A 41 2.20 4.61 -9.95
CA ILE A 41 2.88 5.52 -9.01
C ILE A 41 4.24 5.92 -9.56
N ARG A 42 5.10 4.96 -9.91
CA ARG A 42 6.45 5.21 -10.46
C ARG A 42 6.44 6.10 -11.70
N LYS A 43 5.37 6.03 -12.51
CA LYS A 43 5.25 6.79 -13.76
C LYS A 43 4.66 8.19 -13.57
N HIS A 44 3.79 8.40 -12.58
CA HIS A 44 2.99 9.64 -12.47
C HIS A 44 3.27 10.44 -11.20
N TRP A 45 3.91 9.85 -10.19
CA TRP A 45 4.23 10.52 -8.94
C TRP A 45 5.65 11.08 -8.98
N ARG A 46 5.93 12.07 -8.12
CA ARG A 46 7.26 12.66 -8.03
C ARG A 46 8.18 11.75 -7.23
N GLU A 47 9.25 11.28 -7.84
CA GLU A 47 10.27 10.47 -7.20
C GLU A 47 11.24 11.33 -6.40
N LYS A 48 11.65 10.80 -5.24
CA LYS A 48 12.78 11.26 -4.45
C LYS A 48 13.57 10.04 -4.01
N ARG A 49 14.85 10.04 -4.34
CA ARG A 49 15.81 9.06 -3.85
C ARG A 49 16.32 9.49 -2.48
N ILE A 50 16.33 8.57 -1.52
CA ILE A 50 16.96 8.74 -0.21
C ILE A 50 18.06 7.69 -0.08
N ASP A 51 19.28 8.12 0.23
CA ASP A 51 20.42 7.22 0.39
C ASP A 51 20.23 6.26 1.56
N ALA A 52 20.73 5.02 1.41
CA ALA A 52 20.58 3.99 2.42
C ALA A 52 21.21 4.36 3.78
N GLU A 53 22.26 5.19 3.79
CA GLU A 53 22.86 5.74 5.02
C GLU A 53 21.92 6.64 5.83
N HIS A 54 20.83 7.09 5.21
CA HIS A 54 19.77 7.88 5.82
C HIS A 54 18.54 7.04 6.17
N CYS A 55 18.69 5.73 6.25
CA CYS A 55 17.63 4.81 6.59
C CYS A 55 18.04 3.85 7.71
N ASP A 56 17.14 3.67 8.66
CA ASP A 56 17.24 2.66 9.71
C ASP A 56 16.28 1.51 9.40
N VAL A 57 16.74 0.28 9.59
CA VAL A 57 15.89 -0.91 9.53
C VAL A 57 15.84 -1.59 10.88
N MET A 58 14.64 -1.82 11.39
CA MET A 58 14.41 -2.35 12.73
C MET A 58 13.44 -3.53 12.67
N ASN A 59 13.68 -4.57 13.47
CA ASN A 59 12.68 -5.62 13.64
C ASN A 59 11.50 -5.06 14.42
N GLU A 60 10.31 -5.38 13.95
CA GLU A 60 9.12 -5.21 14.75
C GLU A 60 8.99 -6.43 15.67
N ASN A 61 9.10 -6.22 16.98
CA ASN A 61 9.02 -7.30 17.97
C ASN A 61 7.59 -7.85 18.16
N THR A 62 6.63 -7.47 17.32
CA THR A 62 5.28 -8.01 17.34
C THR A 62 5.20 -9.16 16.33
N THR A 63 4.99 -10.38 16.84
CA THR A 63 4.27 -11.37 16.04
C THR A 63 2.88 -10.79 15.79
N PHE A 64 2.54 -10.54 14.52
CA PHE A 64 1.26 -9.95 14.17
C PHE A 64 0.12 -10.89 14.56
N ASP A 65 -0.58 -10.57 15.66
CA ASP A 65 -1.74 -11.29 16.14
C ASP A 65 -3.01 -10.71 15.49
N LEU A 66 -3.67 -11.51 14.66
CA LEU A 66 -4.93 -11.19 14.00
C LEU A 66 -6.00 -10.71 14.99
N GLN A 67 -6.05 -11.32 16.18
CA GLN A 67 -7.07 -11.03 17.19
C GLN A 67 -6.94 -9.57 17.68
N ALA A 68 -5.70 -9.11 17.87
CA ALA A 68 -5.41 -7.75 18.33
C ALA A 68 -5.76 -6.68 17.28
N VAL A 69 -5.71 -7.01 15.99
CA VAL A 69 -6.03 -6.07 14.90
C VAL A 69 -7.54 -5.96 14.67
N GLU A 70 -8.26 -7.08 14.78
CA GLU A 70 -9.74 -7.05 14.75
C GLU A 70 -10.30 -6.25 15.93
N ASP A 71 -9.72 -6.38 17.12
CA ASP A 71 -10.14 -5.64 18.32
C ASP A 71 -9.82 -4.13 18.24
N ASN A 72 -8.69 -3.76 17.61
CA ASN A 72 -8.28 -2.35 17.45
C ASN A 72 -8.95 -1.63 16.27
N ARG A 73 -9.53 -2.38 15.31
CA ARG A 73 -10.31 -1.82 14.19
C ARG A 73 -11.52 -1.02 14.63
N MET A 74 -11.98 -1.23 15.86
CA MET A 74 -13.13 -0.53 16.43
C MET A 74 -12.77 0.84 17.04
N LYS A 75 -11.49 1.27 17.03
CA LYS A 75 -11.02 2.46 17.77
C LYS A 75 -10.06 3.43 17.06
N SER A 76 -9.61 3.20 15.82
CA SER A 76 -8.52 4.01 15.25
C SER A 76 -8.95 4.83 14.01
N ASP A 77 -8.97 6.16 14.18
CA ASP A 77 -9.15 7.20 13.15
C ASP A 77 -7.83 7.53 12.40
N PHE A 78 -6.83 6.64 12.35
CA PHE A 78 -5.53 6.99 11.76
C PHE A 78 -5.50 6.84 10.22
N GLU A 79 -5.52 8.00 9.57
CA GLU A 79 -5.41 8.22 8.12
C GLU A 79 -4.04 7.86 7.51
N GLU A 80 -4.12 7.31 6.29
CA GLU A 80 -3.32 7.64 5.10
C GLU A 80 -1.98 6.97 4.75
N THR A 81 -1.34 6.11 5.56
CA THR A 81 -0.07 5.46 5.13
C THR A 81 -0.07 3.93 5.02
N MET A 82 -1.23 3.27 5.18
CA MET A 82 -1.27 1.82 5.46
C MET A 82 -1.91 0.93 4.39
N LEU A 83 -2.37 1.45 3.24
CA LEU A 83 -3.31 0.71 2.39
C LEU A 83 -2.70 -0.52 1.66
N LEU A 84 -1.42 -0.46 1.26
CA LEU A 84 -0.75 -1.54 0.52
C LEU A 84 -0.17 -2.62 1.45
N THR A 85 0.40 -2.20 2.58
CA THR A 85 0.96 -3.13 3.56
C THR A 85 -0.14 -3.89 4.29
N GLU A 86 -1.28 -3.25 4.60
CA GLU A 86 -2.44 -3.92 5.18
C GLU A 86 -3.00 -4.98 4.23
N THR A 87 -3.21 -4.66 2.95
CA THR A 87 -3.84 -5.60 2.02
C THR A 87 -2.99 -6.84 1.76
N MET A 88 -1.65 -6.69 1.70
CA MET A 88 -0.72 -7.83 1.64
C MET A 88 -0.63 -8.60 2.96
N LEU A 89 -0.68 -7.92 4.11
CA LEU A 89 -0.77 -8.59 5.40
C LEU A 89 -2.05 -9.43 5.49
N PHE A 90 -3.20 -8.83 5.19
CA PHE A 90 -4.50 -9.49 5.26
C PHE A 90 -4.60 -10.71 4.34
N SER A 91 -4.00 -10.68 3.15
CA SER A 91 -4.02 -11.83 2.25
C SER A 91 -3.15 -13.00 2.73
N LYS A 92 -1.96 -12.72 3.28
CA LYS A 92 -1.11 -13.76 3.90
C LYS A 92 -1.72 -14.33 5.18
N LEU A 93 -2.38 -13.48 5.96
CA LEU A 93 -3.10 -13.88 7.18
C LEU A 93 -4.31 -14.78 6.89
N GLN A 94 -5.04 -14.56 5.78
CA GLN A 94 -6.11 -15.47 5.32
C GLN A 94 -5.60 -16.88 4.97
N LEU A 95 -4.30 -17.03 4.67
CA LEU A 95 -3.69 -18.32 4.34
C LEU A 95 -3.24 -19.12 5.58
N GLY A 96 -3.48 -18.62 6.79
CA GLY A 96 -3.16 -19.33 8.05
C GLY A 96 -1.69 -19.21 8.47
N GLU A 97 -0.94 -18.24 7.93
CA GLU A 97 0.40 -17.92 8.40
C GLU A 97 0.32 -17.17 9.74
N GLU A 98 0.30 -17.90 10.85
CA GLU A 98 0.12 -17.36 12.21
C GLU A 98 1.27 -16.45 12.70
N LYS A 99 2.39 -16.36 11.97
CA LYS A 99 3.57 -15.59 12.38
C LYS A 99 4.26 -14.94 11.19
N LEU A 100 3.87 -13.71 10.88
CA LEU A 100 4.60 -12.86 9.95
C LEU A 100 5.76 -12.17 10.68
N LYS A 101 6.97 -12.25 10.13
CA LYS A 101 8.08 -11.39 10.55
C LYS A 101 7.87 -10.01 9.97
N LEU A 102 7.84 -8.99 10.81
CA LEU A 102 7.69 -7.62 10.35
C LEU A 102 8.99 -6.87 10.57
N SER A 103 9.40 -6.09 9.57
CA SER A 103 10.51 -5.14 9.70
C SER A 103 10.04 -3.74 9.31
N TYR A 104 10.53 -2.75 10.04
CA TYR A 104 10.30 -1.34 9.78
C TYR A 104 11.49 -0.76 9.03
N ILE A 105 11.22 -0.02 7.95
CA ILE A 105 12.20 0.83 7.29
C ILE A 105 11.80 2.27 7.56
N ARG A 106 12.70 3.03 8.17
CA ARG A 106 12.52 4.47 8.43
C ARG A 106 13.63 5.25 7.76
N CYS A 107 13.27 6.20 6.90
CA CYS A 107 14.22 7.01 6.14
C CYS A 107 14.03 8.49 6.41
N TYR A 108 15.14 9.23 6.50
CA TYR A 108 15.16 10.64 6.85
C TYR A 108 15.58 11.48 5.63
N ASP A 109 14.69 12.35 5.16
CA ASP A 109 15.06 13.35 4.16
C ASP A 109 15.67 14.57 4.86
N LYS A 110 16.99 14.54 4.98
CA LYS A 110 17.79 15.63 5.56
C LYS A 110 17.91 16.84 4.63
N THR A 111 17.39 16.77 3.40
CA THR A 111 17.39 17.91 2.47
C THR A 111 16.27 18.91 2.76
N THR A 112 15.32 18.56 3.64
CA THR A 112 14.22 19.45 4.06
C THR A 112 14.43 19.99 5.48
N THR A 113 13.86 21.15 5.76
CA THR A 113 13.78 21.71 7.12
C THR A 113 12.33 22.09 7.43
N PRO A 114 11.67 21.47 8.43
CA PRO A 114 12.17 20.38 9.27
C PRO A 114 12.49 19.10 8.47
N VAL A 115 13.35 18.24 9.04
CA VAL A 115 13.67 16.92 8.45
C VAL A 115 12.38 16.12 8.34
N LYS A 116 12.10 15.59 7.14
CA LYS A 116 10.96 14.71 6.92
C LYS A 116 11.35 13.26 7.18
N VAL A 117 10.42 12.49 7.73
CA VAL A 117 10.61 11.07 8.04
C VAL A 117 9.59 10.26 7.25
N TYR A 118 10.08 9.24 6.56
CA TYR A 118 9.28 8.30 5.78
C TYR A 118 9.39 6.92 6.43
N GLN A 119 8.26 6.24 6.58
CA GLN A 119 8.22 4.94 7.23
C GLN A 119 7.36 3.96 6.44
N THR A 120 7.81 2.71 6.35
CA THR A 120 7.02 1.60 5.83
C THR A 120 7.32 0.32 6.61
N THR A 121 6.33 -0.55 6.72
CA THR A 121 6.47 -1.90 7.27
C THR A 121 6.56 -2.90 6.12
N VAL A 122 7.47 -3.85 6.25
CA VAL A 122 7.71 -4.93 5.30
C VAL A 122 7.41 -6.26 5.99
N ALA A 123 6.61 -7.08 5.33
CA ALA A 123 6.24 -8.39 5.84
C ALA A 123 7.14 -9.48 5.31
N ASP A 124 7.37 -10.49 6.15
CA ASP A 124 8.09 -11.73 5.84
C ASP A 124 9.56 -11.53 5.46
N ILE A 125 10.16 -10.42 5.92
CA ILE A 125 11.57 -10.10 5.72
C ILE A 125 12.15 -9.64 7.06
N ASP A 126 13.20 -10.33 7.52
CA ASP A 126 13.96 -9.97 8.71
C ASP A 126 14.68 -8.63 8.52
N ALA A 127 14.74 -7.79 9.55
CA ALA A 127 15.40 -6.49 9.48
C ALA A 127 16.86 -6.59 9.04
N SER A 128 17.59 -7.63 9.44
CA SER A 128 18.98 -7.84 9.00
C SER A 128 19.07 -8.07 7.48
N VAL A 129 18.16 -8.87 6.92
CA VAL A 129 18.07 -9.13 5.47
C VAL A 129 17.66 -7.86 4.73
N ALA A 130 16.64 -7.16 5.24
CA ALA A 130 16.19 -5.90 4.65
C ALA A 130 17.30 -4.83 4.67
N GLN A 131 18.07 -4.72 5.76
CA GLN A 131 19.21 -3.82 5.86
C GLN A 131 20.30 -4.16 4.84
N VAL A 132 20.66 -5.45 4.70
CA VAL A 132 21.66 -5.87 3.70
C VAL A 132 21.19 -5.54 2.29
N LYS A 133 19.94 -5.87 1.94
CA LYS A 133 19.40 -5.56 0.62
C LYS A 133 19.34 -4.06 0.36
N LEU A 134 18.96 -3.26 1.35
CA LEU A 134 18.94 -1.80 1.24
C LEU A 134 20.34 -1.23 1.03
N ASN A 135 21.34 -1.76 1.75
CA ASN A 135 22.73 -1.33 1.59
C ASN A 135 23.30 -1.70 0.22
N VAL A 136 22.96 -2.88 -0.32
CA VAL A 136 23.35 -3.29 -1.69
C VAL A 136 22.67 -2.41 -2.74
N GLN A 137 21.38 -2.13 -2.57
CA GLN A 137 20.65 -1.20 -3.44
C GLN A 137 21.22 0.23 -3.34
N GLY A 138 21.76 0.61 -2.19
CA GLY A 138 22.39 1.91 -1.91
C GLY A 138 21.40 3.06 -1.65
N TYR A 139 20.12 2.87 -1.95
CA TYR A 139 19.08 3.89 -1.78
C TYR A 139 17.68 3.28 -1.70
N ILE A 140 16.70 4.10 -1.31
CA ILE A 140 15.28 3.80 -1.45
C ILE A 140 14.57 4.93 -2.19
N ASN A 141 13.55 4.58 -2.98
CA ASN A 141 12.73 5.55 -3.69
C ASN A 141 11.44 5.83 -2.90
N VAL A 142 11.16 7.11 -2.72
CA VAL A 142 9.92 7.63 -2.15
C VAL A 142 9.19 8.41 -3.23
N TYR A 143 7.91 8.14 -3.43
CA TYR A 143 7.06 8.78 -4.42
C TYR A 143 5.99 9.62 -3.73
N TYR A 144 5.80 10.86 -4.20
CA TYR A 144 4.76 11.78 -3.73
C TYR A 144 3.72 12.00 -4.80
N ASN A 145 2.44 11.93 -4.43
CA ASN A 145 1.39 12.33 -5.34
C ASN A 145 1.44 13.86 -5.54
N PRO A 146 1.64 14.37 -6.78
CA PRO A 146 1.67 15.80 -7.03
C PRO A 146 0.31 16.48 -6.82
N GLN A 147 -0.78 15.71 -6.79
CA GLN A 147 -2.15 16.20 -6.56
C GLN A 147 -2.52 16.20 -5.09
N ASP A 148 -1.94 15.29 -4.31
CA ASP A 148 -2.09 15.23 -2.85
C ASP A 148 -0.75 14.90 -2.18
N PRO A 149 0.02 15.92 -1.76
CA PRO A 149 1.35 15.70 -1.18
C PRO A 149 1.37 14.90 0.12
N LYS A 150 0.21 14.60 0.74
CA LYS A 150 0.10 13.70 1.88
C LYS A 150 0.18 12.24 1.49
N GLU A 151 -0.24 11.89 0.26
CA GLU A 151 -0.10 10.54 -0.26
C GLU A 151 1.35 10.25 -0.63
N VAL A 152 1.93 9.29 0.08
CA VAL A 152 3.32 8.86 -0.08
C VAL A 152 3.38 7.35 -0.30
N TYR A 153 4.23 6.94 -1.24
CA TYR A 153 4.54 5.54 -1.49
C TYR A 153 6.04 5.32 -1.37
N ILE A 154 6.43 4.33 -0.57
CA ILE A 154 7.84 3.91 -0.42
C ILE A 154 8.02 2.61 -1.20
N ASP A 155 8.95 2.62 -2.15
CA ASP A 155 9.18 1.46 -3.01
C ASP A 155 10.11 0.45 -2.35
N THR A 156 9.52 -0.66 -1.94
CA THR A 156 10.18 -1.78 -1.28
C THR A 156 10.27 -3.02 -2.16
N GLU A 157 9.92 -2.94 -3.46
CA GLU A 157 9.91 -4.10 -4.36
C GLU A 157 11.31 -4.73 -4.51
N PHE A 158 12.38 -3.93 -4.40
CA PHE A 158 13.75 -4.42 -4.42
C PHE A 158 14.05 -5.45 -3.31
N LEU A 159 13.31 -5.43 -2.20
CA LEU A 159 13.48 -6.40 -1.12
C LEU A 159 13.05 -7.82 -1.51
N GLN A 160 12.23 -7.97 -2.55
CA GLN A 160 11.81 -9.27 -3.08
C GLN A 160 12.82 -9.85 -4.07
N LYS A 161 13.77 -9.04 -4.56
CA LYS A 161 14.80 -9.49 -5.51
C LYS A 161 15.90 -10.27 -4.82
N ASP A 162 16.53 -11.18 -5.56
CA ASP A 162 17.73 -11.86 -5.09
C ASP A 162 18.93 -10.90 -5.04
N LEU A 163 19.90 -11.17 -4.16
CA LEU A 163 21.08 -10.29 -4.00
C LEU A 163 21.87 -10.14 -5.30
N THR A 164 21.96 -11.19 -6.11
CA THR A 164 22.62 -11.16 -7.42
C THR A 164 21.94 -10.22 -8.40
N GLU A 165 20.61 -10.09 -8.34
CA GLU A 165 19.86 -9.13 -9.17
C GLU A 165 20.10 -7.70 -8.71
N LEU A 166 20.26 -7.47 -7.40
CA LEU A 166 20.54 -6.15 -6.83
C LEU A 166 21.98 -5.69 -7.11
N MET A 167 22.93 -6.60 -7.16
CA MET A 167 24.34 -6.29 -7.45
C MET A 167 24.62 -5.92 -8.92
N ASN A 168 23.68 -6.24 -9.82
CA ASN A 168 23.80 -5.98 -11.27
C ASN A 168 23.04 -4.72 -11.73
N VAL A 169 22.61 -3.86 -10.79
CA VAL A 169 21.85 -2.62 -11.06
C VAL A 169 22.77 -1.45 -11.38
#